data_AF-A0A4S8KD02-F1
#
_entry.id   AF-A0A4S8KD02-F1
#
_cell.length_a   1.000
_cell.length_b   1.000
_cell.length_c   1.000
_cell.angle_alpha   90.00
_cell.angle_beta   90.00
_cell.angle_gamma   90.00
#
_symmetry.space_group_name_H-M   'P 1'
#
loop_
_entity.id
_entity.type
_entity.pdbx_description
1 polymer ?
#
loop_
_entity_poly.entity_id
_entity_poly.type
_entity_poly.pdbx_seq_one_letter_code
_entity_poly.pdbx_strand_id
1 'polypeptide(L)'
;MSGGTGSPLPKLEVEGVVFPPMVTPPGSTKAHFLGGAGVRGLEIEGRILAFFLKSMEAGPFEKFTRVTLLKPLTGQQYAEKVSENCAAQWKAAGVYTEADGAALEQFKEAFRAETFPPGSSILFTHAPSDSLLIAFSKDGSMPEAGSAMIQNQPLSQAILESIIGEHGVSPGAKRSLALRFSELLKQHCEAEETKLVNHVAVIV
;
A
#
# COMPACT_ATOMS: atom_id res chain seq x y z
N MET A 1 9.78 27.71 -15.50
CA MET A 1 8.93 26.60 -15.01
C MET A 1 9.25 26.37 -13.55
N SER A 2 8.56 27.07 -12.65
CA SER A 2 8.78 26.98 -11.20
C SER A 2 7.81 25.95 -10.63
N GLY A 3 8.26 24.71 -10.48
CA GLY A 3 7.51 23.67 -9.77
C GLY A 3 7.46 24.01 -8.29
N GLY A 4 6.30 24.44 -7.80
CA GLY A 4 6.05 24.55 -6.37
C GLY A 4 6.15 23.16 -5.76
N THR A 5 7.25 22.89 -5.07
CA THR A 5 7.42 21.67 -4.30
C THR A 5 6.77 21.91 -2.95
N GLY A 6 5.56 21.40 -2.76
CA GLY A 6 5.04 21.18 -1.41
C GLY A 6 6.09 20.36 -0.65
N SER A 7 6.35 20.73 0.61
CA SER A 7 7.35 20.02 1.41
C SER A 7 7.03 18.52 1.44
N PRO A 8 7.97 17.63 1.08
CA PRO A 8 7.71 16.20 1.09
C PRO A 8 7.30 15.75 2.49
N LEU A 9 6.23 14.96 2.57
CA LEU A 9 5.73 14.43 3.85
C LEU A 9 6.88 13.72 4.60
N PRO A 10 6.95 13.82 5.94
CA PRO A 10 8.08 13.29 6.70
C PRO A 10 8.13 11.76 6.71
N LYS A 11 9.29 11.20 7.08
CA LYS A 11 9.44 9.77 7.41
C LYS A 11 8.53 9.37 8.58
N LEU A 12 8.15 8.10 8.67
CA LEU A 12 7.47 7.53 9.83
C LEU A 12 8.34 6.45 10.47
N GLU A 13 8.22 6.30 11.79
CA GLU A 13 8.81 5.19 12.54
C GLU A 13 7.69 4.46 13.28
N VAL A 14 7.62 3.14 13.10
CA VAL A 14 6.59 2.27 13.68
C VAL A 14 7.29 1.07 14.30
N GLU A 15 7.25 0.93 15.63
CA GLU A 15 7.91 -0.17 16.36
C GLU A 15 9.41 -0.33 15.99
N GLY A 16 10.13 0.79 15.87
CA GLY A 16 11.55 0.81 15.49
C GLY A 16 11.82 0.57 13.98
N VAL A 17 10.77 0.39 13.16
CA VAL A 17 10.89 0.27 11.70
C VAL A 17 10.72 1.64 11.05
N VAL A 18 11.73 2.09 10.30
CA VAL A 18 11.72 3.39 9.62
C VAL A 18 11.17 3.25 8.20
N PHE A 19 10.12 4.03 7.89
CA PHE A 19 9.55 4.21 6.57
C PHE A 19 9.99 5.57 5.99
N PRO A 20 10.81 5.59 4.93
CA PRO A 20 11.29 6.83 4.35
C PRO A 20 10.15 7.59 3.64
N PRO A 21 10.30 8.91 3.43
CA PRO A 21 9.25 9.76 2.86
C PRO A 21 8.95 9.43 1.39
N MET A 22 9.94 8.90 0.66
CA MET A 22 9.81 8.43 -0.71
C MET A 22 10.53 7.11 -0.89
N VAL A 23 10.01 6.27 -1.78
CA VAL A 23 10.60 4.99 -2.21
C VAL A 23 10.38 4.80 -3.71
N THR A 24 11.28 4.07 -4.37
CA THR A 24 11.01 3.54 -5.71
C THR A 24 10.67 2.07 -5.56
N PRO A 25 9.43 1.64 -5.87
CA PRO A 25 9.03 0.24 -5.76
C PRO A 25 9.85 -0.66 -6.68
N PRO A 26 10.04 -1.94 -6.30
CA PRO A 26 10.64 -2.93 -7.20
C PRO A 26 9.89 -2.98 -8.53
N GLY A 27 10.62 -3.03 -9.65
CA GLY A 27 10.04 -3.08 -10.99
C GLY A 27 9.36 -1.78 -11.47
N SER A 28 9.40 -0.70 -10.69
CA SER A 28 8.84 0.60 -11.06
C SER A 28 9.93 1.64 -11.32
N THR A 29 9.68 2.55 -12.27
CA THR A 29 10.53 3.72 -12.51
C THR A 29 10.03 4.97 -11.78
N LYS A 30 8.90 4.87 -11.07
CA LYS A 30 8.21 6.01 -10.44
C LYS A 30 8.47 6.04 -8.93
N ALA A 31 8.90 7.20 -8.43
CA ALA A 31 8.98 7.44 -7.00
C ALA A 31 7.57 7.54 -6.39
N HIS A 32 7.36 6.86 -5.27
CA HIS A 32 6.14 6.85 -4.47
C HIS A 32 6.38 7.58 -3.16
N PHE A 33 5.44 8.41 -2.75
CA PHE A 33 5.48 9.05 -1.43
C PHE A 33 4.86 8.14 -0.37
N LEU A 34 5.30 8.28 0.88
CA LEU A 34 4.73 7.56 2.00
C LEU A 34 3.34 8.10 2.33
N GLY A 35 2.30 7.36 1.94
CA GLY A 35 0.91 7.70 2.25
C GLY A 35 0.59 7.54 3.74
N GLY A 36 1.02 6.45 4.38
CA GLY A 36 0.82 6.19 5.81
C GLY A 36 1.53 4.91 6.26
N ALA A 37 1.68 4.73 7.57
CA ALA A 37 2.26 3.52 8.17
C ALA A 37 1.60 3.22 9.53
N GLY A 38 1.59 1.96 9.95
CA GLY A 38 1.08 1.58 11.26
C GLY A 38 1.20 0.09 11.56
N VAL A 39 0.98 -0.27 12.83
CA VAL A 39 0.98 -1.67 13.28
C VAL A 39 -0.29 -2.38 12.84
N ARG A 40 -0.19 -3.70 12.67
CA ARG A 40 -1.35 -4.58 12.54
C ARG A 40 -2.09 -4.67 13.88
N GLY A 41 -3.41 -4.47 13.93
CA GLY A 41 -4.22 -4.43 15.15
C GLY A 41 -5.74 -4.39 14.89
N LEU A 42 -6.57 -4.33 15.95
CA LEU A 42 -8.04 -4.28 15.85
C LEU A 42 -8.55 -2.83 15.78
N GLU A 43 -9.56 -2.58 14.94
CA GLU A 43 -10.17 -1.25 14.72
C GLU A 43 -11.35 -0.97 15.66
N ILE A 44 -11.55 0.30 16.00
CA ILE A 44 -12.73 0.81 16.70
C ILE A 44 -13.26 2.04 15.92
N GLU A 45 -14.40 1.85 15.24
CA GLU A 45 -15.34 2.81 14.58
C GLU A 45 -14.79 3.79 13.51
N GLY A 46 -15.09 3.54 12.22
CA GLY A 46 -14.73 4.49 11.13
C GLY A 46 -15.50 4.32 9.80
N ARG A 47 -16.66 5.00 9.62
CA ARG A 47 -17.44 4.96 8.35
C ARG A 47 -16.96 5.94 7.26
N ILE A 48 -16.47 7.13 7.61
CA ILE A 48 -15.98 8.13 6.63
C ILE A 48 -14.63 7.70 6.01
N LEU A 49 -13.81 7.03 6.81
CA LEU A 49 -12.51 6.51 6.39
C LEU A 49 -12.64 5.44 5.29
N ALA A 50 -13.65 4.58 5.38
CA ALA A 50 -13.88 3.50 4.43
C ALA A 50 -14.08 3.99 2.97
N PHE A 51 -14.86 5.05 2.76
CA PHE A 51 -15.11 5.59 1.41
C PHE A 51 -13.84 6.16 0.76
N PHE A 52 -13.05 6.90 1.54
CA PHE A 52 -11.79 7.48 1.08
C PHE A 52 -10.78 6.39 0.71
N LEU A 53 -10.63 5.37 1.56
CA LEU A 53 -9.70 4.25 1.32
C LEU A 53 -10.11 3.42 0.11
N LYS A 54 -11.41 3.17 -0.07
CA LYS A 54 -11.93 2.49 -1.26
C LYS A 54 -11.62 3.25 -2.55
N SER A 55 -11.69 4.59 -2.52
CA SER A 55 -11.32 5.44 -3.66
C SER A 55 -9.82 5.34 -3.98
N MET A 56 -8.98 5.21 -2.96
CA MET A 56 -7.54 4.98 -3.15
C MET A 56 -7.23 3.60 -3.72
N GLU A 57 -7.91 2.56 -3.25
CA GLU A 57 -7.76 1.19 -3.74
C GLU A 57 -8.14 1.07 -5.21
N ALA A 58 -9.28 1.66 -5.60
CA ALA A 58 -9.80 1.63 -6.97
C ALA A 58 -9.10 2.63 -7.92
N GLY A 59 -8.27 3.54 -7.41
CA GLY A 59 -7.67 4.60 -8.21
C GLY A 59 -6.78 4.04 -9.35
N PRO A 60 -6.76 4.65 -10.55
CA PRO A 60 -6.00 4.15 -11.70
C PRO A 60 -4.51 4.55 -11.61
N PHE A 61 -3.88 4.32 -10.47
CA PHE A 61 -2.48 4.62 -10.20
C PHE A 61 -1.83 3.45 -9.46
N GLU A 62 -0.50 3.39 -9.55
CA GLU A 62 0.29 2.36 -8.88
C GLU A 62 0.25 2.57 -7.37
N LYS A 63 0.14 1.47 -6.63
CA LYS A 63 0.27 1.48 -5.17
C LYS A 63 1.40 0.56 -4.76
N PHE A 64 1.98 0.87 -3.61
CA PHE A 64 3.07 0.08 -3.07
C PHE A 64 2.85 -0.18 -1.59
N THR A 65 2.98 -1.44 -1.20
CA THR A 65 2.84 -1.89 0.18
C THR A 65 4.13 -2.57 0.62
N ARG A 66 4.71 -2.10 1.73
CA ARG A 66 5.80 -2.79 2.44
C ARG A 66 5.31 -3.37 3.76
N VAL A 67 5.36 -4.68 3.89
CA VAL A 67 5.05 -5.41 5.12
C VAL A 67 6.35 -5.89 5.75
N THR A 68 6.79 -5.22 6.81
CA THR A 68 7.99 -5.62 7.57
C THR A 68 7.60 -6.51 8.74
N LEU A 69 8.28 -7.66 8.87
CA LEU A 69 7.97 -8.64 9.90
C LEU A 69 8.61 -8.26 11.22
N LEU A 70 7.81 -8.19 12.28
CA LEU A 70 8.30 -7.96 13.66
C LEU A 70 8.67 -9.28 14.37
N LYS A 71 8.10 -10.39 13.91
CA LYS A 71 8.35 -11.74 14.43
C LYS A 71 8.67 -12.69 13.27
N PRO A 72 9.43 -13.77 13.51
CA PRO A 72 9.73 -14.74 12.47
C PRO A 72 8.45 -15.34 11.87
N LEU A 73 8.42 -15.50 10.55
CA LEU A 73 7.32 -16.13 9.83
C LEU A 73 7.86 -16.85 8.59
N THR A 74 7.34 -18.03 8.26
CA THR A 74 7.67 -18.66 6.98
C THR A 74 6.80 -18.08 5.86
N GLY A 75 7.32 -18.07 4.63
CA GLY A 75 6.53 -17.64 3.47
C GLY A 75 5.29 -18.48 3.28
N GLN A 76 5.39 -19.79 3.51
CA GLN A 76 4.24 -20.70 3.46
C GLN A 76 3.15 -20.32 4.46
N GLN A 77 3.48 -20.10 5.75
CA GLN A 77 2.49 -19.67 6.75
C GLN A 77 1.81 -18.35 6.38
N TYR A 78 2.58 -17.39 5.86
CA TYR A 78 2.02 -16.12 5.41
C TYR A 78 1.07 -16.32 4.23
N ALA A 79 1.53 -17.02 3.19
CA ALA A 79 0.82 -17.15 1.93
C ALA A 79 -0.44 -18.01 2.06
N GLU A 80 -0.40 -19.09 2.85
CA GLU A 80 -1.58 -19.90 3.17
C GLU A 80 -2.64 -19.06 3.85
N LYS A 81 -2.29 -18.30 4.89
CA LYS A 81 -3.26 -17.52 5.65
C LYS A 81 -3.94 -16.44 4.80
N VAL A 82 -3.15 -15.76 3.96
CA VAL A 82 -3.67 -14.75 3.04
C VAL A 82 -4.58 -15.40 1.99
N SER A 83 -4.14 -16.51 1.40
CA SER A 83 -4.87 -17.22 0.34
C SER A 83 -6.19 -17.82 0.84
N GLU A 84 -6.21 -18.38 2.05
CA GLU A 84 -7.42 -18.87 2.71
C GLU A 84 -8.44 -17.75 2.91
N ASN A 85 -7.99 -16.60 3.41
CA ASN A 85 -8.85 -15.45 3.64
C ASN A 85 -9.44 -14.93 2.32
N CYS A 86 -8.63 -14.76 1.28
CA CYS A 86 -9.09 -14.32 -0.04
C CYS A 86 -10.10 -15.31 -0.63
N ALA A 87 -9.77 -16.61 -0.66
CA ALA A 87 -10.66 -17.63 -1.18
C ALA A 87 -11.99 -17.70 -0.42
N ALA A 88 -11.97 -17.59 0.90
CA ALA A 88 -13.18 -17.60 1.72
C ALA A 88 -14.08 -16.39 1.40
N GLN A 89 -13.50 -15.19 1.31
CA GLN A 89 -14.24 -13.97 0.99
C GLN A 89 -14.86 -14.03 -0.41
N TRP A 90 -14.08 -14.42 -1.42
CA TRP A 90 -14.56 -14.50 -2.80
C TRP A 90 -15.61 -15.59 -2.99
N LYS A 91 -15.47 -16.74 -2.31
CA LYS A 91 -16.49 -17.80 -2.33
C LYS A 91 -17.77 -17.36 -1.64
N ALA A 92 -17.68 -16.70 -0.48
CA ALA A 92 -18.85 -16.17 0.23
C ALA A 92 -19.60 -15.10 -0.59
N ALA A 93 -18.87 -14.28 -1.35
CA ALA A 93 -19.45 -13.29 -2.25
C ALA A 93 -19.95 -13.88 -3.59
N GLY A 94 -19.70 -15.16 -3.87
CA GLY A 94 -20.10 -15.81 -5.13
C GLY A 94 -19.32 -15.34 -6.36
N VAL A 95 -18.13 -14.77 -6.17
CA VAL A 95 -17.29 -14.20 -7.26
C VAL A 95 -16.02 -15.00 -7.53
N TYR A 96 -15.76 -16.07 -6.77
CA TYR A 96 -14.55 -16.90 -6.92
C TYR A 96 -14.52 -17.63 -8.27
N THR A 97 -13.46 -17.42 -9.04
CA THR A 97 -13.23 -18.06 -10.35
C THR A 97 -12.06 -19.04 -10.34
N GLU A 98 -11.93 -19.85 -11.40
CA GLU A 98 -10.75 -20.70 -11.60
C GLU A 98 -9.46 -19.89 -11.76
N ALA A 99 -9.55 -18.71 -12.39
CA ALA A 99 -8.41 -17.80 -12.54
C ALA A 99 -7.91 -17.29 -11.19
N ASP A 100 -8.81 -17.02 -10.25
CA ASP A 100 -8.46 -16.65 -8.88
C ASP A 100 -7.78 -17.80 -8.15
N GLY A 101 -8.26 -19.03 -8.34
CA GLY A 101 -7.61 -20.22 -7.81
C GLY A 101 -6.18 -20.40 -8.33
N ALA A 102 -5.98 -20.25 -9.65
CA ALA A 102 -4.66 -20.32 -10.25
C ALA A 102 -3.73 -19.20 -9.75
N ALA A 103 -4.25 -17.99 -9.57
CA ALA A 103 -3.50 -16.86 -9.01
C ALA A 103 -3.08 -17.12 -7.55
N LEU A 104 -3.94 -17.73 -6.74
CA LEU A 104 -3.60 -18.12 -5.36
C LEU A 104 -2.52 -19.21 -5.32
N GLU A 105 -2.51 -20.17 -6.25
CA GLU A 105 -1.42 -21.15 -6.32
C GLU A 105 -0.09 -20.51 -6.75
N GLN A 106 -0.11 -19.59 -7.72
CA GLN A 106 1.09 -18.81 -8.08
C GLN A 106 1.59 -17.97 -6.89
N PHE A 107 0.67 -17.39 -6.13
CA PHE A 107 0.98 -16.64 -4.92
C PHE A 107 1.66 -17.54 -3.88
N LYS A 108 1.11 -18.73 -3.59
CA LYS A 108 1.76 -19.67 -2.66
C LYS A 108 3.14 -20.11 -3.15
N GLU A 109 3.29 -20.42 -4.43
CA GLU A 109 4.58 -20.84 -4.99
C GLU A 109 5.64 -19.75 -4.87
N ALA A 110 5.29 -18.48 -5.10
CA ALA A 110 6.21 -17.35 -4.94
C ALA A 110 6.77 -17.21 -3.52
N PHE A 111 6.05 -17.71 -2.51
CA PHE A 111 6.46 -17.65 -1.10
C PHE A 111 7.05 -18.98 -0.58
N ARG A 112 7.03 -20.05 -1.37
CA ARG A 112 7.31 -21.42 -0.91
C ARG A 112 8.71 -21.58 -0.30
N ALA A 113 9.72 -20.95 -0.90
CA ALA A 113 11.12 -21.03 -0.46
C ALA A 113 11.50 -19.92 0.54
N GLU A 114 10.58 -19.01 0.87
CA GLU A 114 10.89 -17.82 1.64
C GLU A 114 10.78 -18.05 3.15
N THR A 115 11.70 -17.40 3.88
CA THR A 115 11.66 -17.32 5.34
C THR A 115 11.94 -15.89 5.78
N PHE A 116 11.13 -15.39 6.71
CA PHE A 116 11.12 -14.00 7.09
C PHE A 116 11.56 -13.83 8.55
N PRO A 117 12.85 -13.59 8.82
CA PRO A 117 13.30 -13.17 10.15
C PRO A 117 12.76 -11.76 10.50
N PRO A 118 12.77 -11.36 11.78
CA PRO A 118 12.43 -9.98 12.15
C PRO A 118 13.25 -8.96 11.36
N GLY A 119 12.59 -7.92 10.86
CA GLY A 119 13.18 -6.87 10.02
C GLY A 119 13.13 -7.15 8.52
N SER A 120 12.93 -8.40 8.09
CA SER A 120 12.68 -8.70 6.68
C SER A 120 11.34 -8.14 6.22
N SER A 121 11.19 -7.92 4.92
CA SER A 121 10.01 -7.28 4.33
C SER A 121 9.49 -8.02 3.11
N ILE A 122 8.17 -8.10 3.02
CA ILE A 122 7.42 -8.49 1.83
C ILE A 122 6.96 -7.20 1.14
N LEU A 123 7.17 -7.11 -0.16
CA LEU A 123 6.94 -5.91 -0.95
C LEU A 123 5.93 -6.23 -2.04
N PHE A 124 4.85 -5.46 -2.10
CA PHE A 124 3.80 -5.58 -3.10
C PHE A 124 3.70 -4.30 -3.92
N THR A 125 3.89 -4.41 -5.23
CA THR A 125 3.57 -3.34 -6.17
C THR A 125 2.25 -3.70 -6.87
N HIS A 126 1.22 -2.89 -6.62
CA HIS A 126 -0.10 -3.01 -7.20
C HIS A 126 -0.14 -2.18 -8.48
N ALA A 127 0.06 -2.83 -9.61
CA ALA A 127 0.12 -2.13 -10.89
C ALA A 127 -1.28 -1.69 -11.35
N PRO A 128 -1.40 -0.58 -12.08
CA PRO A 128 -2.66 -0.18 -12.73
C PRO A 128 -3.16 -1.19 -13.79
N SER A 129 -2.28 -2.09 -14.24
CA SER A 129 -2.54 -3.11 -15.26
C SER A 129 -3.08 -4.42 -14.69
N ASP A 130 -3.80 -4.36 -13.56
CA ASP A 130 -4.44 -5.52 -12.94
C ASP A 130 -3.47 -6.64 -12.50
N SER A 131 -2.22 -6.26 -12.20
CA SER A 131 -1.18 -7.20 -11.78
C SER A 131 -0.60 -6.84 -10.41
N LEU A 132 -0.07 -7.87 -9.76
CA LEU A 132 0.60 -7.80 -8.47
C LEU A 132 2.04 -8.26 -8.65
N LEU A 133 2.99 -7.35 -8.49
CA LEU A 133 4.40 -7.70 -8.39
C LEU A 133 4.76 -7.94 -6.93
N ILE A 134 5.44 -9.05 -6.66
CA ILE A 134 5.89 -9.45 -5.34
C ILE A 134 7.41 -9.38 -5.33
N ALA A 135 7.99 -8.80 -4.30
CA ALA A 135 9.42 -8.85 -4.03
C ALA A 135 9.68 -9.08 -2.54
N PHE A 136 10.88 -9.52 -2.22
CA PHE A 136 11.31 -9.80 -0.85
C PHE A 136 12.58 -9.03 -0.52
N SER A 137 12.71 -8.65 0.74
CA SER A 137 13.90 -7.98 1.26
C SER A 137 14.26 -8.56 2.62
N LYS A 138 15.53 -8.90 2.84
CA LYS A 138 16.00 -9.50 4.10
C LYS A 138 16.32 -8.45 5.17
N ASP A 139 16.59 -7.22 4.75
CA ASP A 139 17.12 -6.12 5.59
C ASP A 139 16.27 -4.84 5.50
N GLY A 140 15.14 -4.87 4.78
CA GLY A 140 14.26 -3.72 4.61
C GLY A 140 14.67 -2.77 3.48
N SER A 141 15.76 -3.07 2.75
CA SER A 141 16.15 -2.38 1.52
C SER A 141 15.14 -2.63 0.39
N MET A 142 15.11 -1.74 -0.61
CA MET A 142 14.28 -1.92 -1.80
C MET A 142 15.08 -2.64 -2.90
N PRO A 143 14.68 -3.85 -3.31
CA PRO A 143 15.30 -4.51 -4.46
C PRO A 143 14.89 -3.81 -5.75
N GLU A 144 15.77 -3.83 -6.75
CA GLU A 144 15.48 -3.23 -8.07
C GLU A 144 14.42 -4.05 -8.84
N ALA A 145 14.46 -5.38 -8.72
CA ALA A 145 13.59 -6.30 -9.44
C ALA A 145 12.61 -7.02 -8.52
N GLY A 146 11.45 -7.38 -9.08
CA GLY A 146 10.48 -8.24 -8.42
C GLY A 146 10.85 -9.73 -8.52
N SER A 147 10.35 -10.51 -7.59
CA SER A 147 10.52 -11.96 -7.51
C SER A 147 9.45 -12.71 -8.31
N ALA A 148 8.20 -12.21 -8.33
CA ALA A 148 7.10 -12.81 -9.09
C ALA A 148 6.11 -11.73 -9.56
N MET A 149 5.48 -11.95 -10.71
CA MET A 149 4.39 -11.11 -11.23
C MET A 149 3.16 -11.98 -11.43
N ILE A 150 2.04 -11.60 -10.79
CA ILE A 150 0.77 -12.34 -10.88
C ILE A 150 -0.26 -11.43 -11.54
N GLN A 151 -0.85 -11.88 -12.64
CA GLN A 151 -1.86 -11.13 -13.38
C GLN A 151 -3.26 -11.53 -12.90
N ASN A 152 -3.71 -10.88 -11.83
CA ASN A 152 -5.04 -11.09 -11.25
C ASN A 152 -5.45 -9.86 -10.43
N GLN A 153 -6.39 -9.07 -10.95
CA GLN A 153 -6.91 -7.88 -10.27
C GLN A 153 -7.51 -8.21 -8.90
N PRO A 154 -8.37 -9.25 -8.75
CA PRO A 154 -8.98 -9.57 -7.46
C PRO A 154 -7.95 -9.80 -6.36
N LEU A 155 -6.87 -10.55 -6.65
CA LEU A 155 -5.77 -10.79 -5.72
C LEU A 155 -5.03 -9.50 -5.39
N SER A 156 -4.68 -8.70 -6.40
CA SER A 156 -3.98 -7.42 -6.18
C SER A 156 -4.78 -6.50 -5.26
N GLN A 157 -6.10 -6.41 -5.46
CA GLN A 157 -7.00 -5.63 -4.63
C GLN A 157 -7.16 -6.23 -3.24
N ALA A 158 -7.39 -7.54 -3.13
CA ALA A 158 -7.60 -8.20 -1.84
C ALA A 158 -6.38 -8.09 -0.91
N ILE A 159 -5.16 -8.09 -1.44
CA ILE A 159 -3.95 -7.84 -0.62
C ILE A 159 -3.99 -6.45 0.00
N LEU A 160 -4.28 -5.40 -0.79
CA LEU A 160 -4.36 -4.03 -0.28
C LEU A 160 -5.53 -3.85 0.70
N GLU A 161 -6.71 -4.36 0.32
CA GLU A 161 -7.94 -4.34 1.12
C GLU A 161 -7.76 -5.08 2.45
N SER A 162 -7.00 -6.18 2.46
CA SER A 162 -6.69 -6.89 3.70
C SER A 162 -5.94 -6.04 4.72
N ILE A 163 -5.26 -4.96 4.29
CA ILE A 163 -4.47 -4.08 5.15
C ILE A 163 -5.29 -2.84 5.52
N ILE A 164 -5.84 -2.15 4.53
CA ILE A 164 -6.47 -0.83 4.69
C ILE A 164 -7.97 -0.80 4.33
N GLY A 165 -8.55 -1.88 3.81
CA GLY A 165 -9.99 -1.96 3.50
C GLY A 165 -10.87 -1.89 4.74
N GLU A 166 -12.20 -1.98 4.61
CA GLU A 166 -13.12 -1.82 5.75
C GLU A 166 -12.79 -2.75 6.93
N HIS A 167 -12.49 -4.01 6.66
CA HIS A 167 -12.06 -5.01 7.65
C HIS A 167 -10.53 -5.22 7.68
N GLY A 168 -9.77 -4.27 7.14
CA GLY A 168 -8.33 -4.33 7.02
C GLY A 168 -7.62 -4.41 8.37
N VAL A 169 -6.52 -5.16 8.41
CA VAL A 169 -5.82 -5.56 9.63
C VAL A 169 -4.95 -4.48 10.26
N SER A 170 -4.78 -3.30 9.64
CA SER A 170 -3.96 -2.22 10.19
C SER A 170 -4.74 -0.90 10.35
N PRO A 171 -5.48 -0.74 11.46
CA PRO A 171 -6.16 0.51 11.80
C PRO A 171 -5.18 1.69 11.93
N GLY A 172 -3.95 1.42 12.36
CA GLY A 172 -2.87 2.40 12.41
C GLY A 172 -2.54 2.95 11.02
N ALA A 173 -2.34 2.06 10.04
CA ALA A 173 -2.06 2.48 8.67
C ALA A 173 -3.22 3.27 8.05
N LYS A 174 -4.48 2.83 8.27
CA LYS A 174 -5.68 3.55 7.79
C LYS A 174 -5.73 4.98 8.33
N ARG A 175 -5.56 5.16 9.64
CA ARG A 175 -5.55 6.49 10.28
C ARG A 175 -4.39 7.36 9.80
N SER A 176 -3.19 6.79 9.72
CA SER A 176 -2.00 7.49 9.23
C SER A 176 -2.20 7.99 7.79
N LEU A 177 -2.77 7.13 6.93
CA LEU A 177 -3.07 7.44 5.54
C LEU A 177 -4.05 8.60 5.43
N ALA A 178 -5.17 8.56 6.16
CA ALA A 178 -6.16 9.63 6.13
C ALA A 178 -5.62 10.97 6.65
N LEU A 179 -4.85 10.97 7.73
CA LEU A 179 -4.26 12.20 8.27
C LEU A 179 -3.31 12.85 7.27
N ARG A 180 -2.38 12.08 6.71
CA ARG A 180 -1.38 12.60 5.75
C ARG A 180 -2.02 13.06 4.45
N PHE A 181 -3.05 12.37 3.96
CA PHE A 181 -3.80 12.85 2.79
C PHE A 181 -4.62 14.12 3.10
N SER A 182 -5.22 14.23 4.29
CA SER A 182 -5.90 15.46 4.71
C SER A 182 -4.93 16.64 4.73
N GLU A 183 -3.72 16.45 5.25
CA GLU A 183 -2.66 17.46 5.24
C GLU A 183 -2.22 17.83 3.82
N LEU A 184 -1.99 16.84 2.95
CA LEU A 184 -1.64 17.10 1.55
C LEU A 184 -2.71 17.91 0.81
N LEU A 185 -3.98 17.55 0.99
CA LEU A 185 -5.10 18.27 0.37
C LEU A 185 -5.19 19.71 0.88
N LYS A 186 -5.02 19.93 2.19
CA LYS A 186 -4.95 21.28 2.77
C LYS A 186 -3.80 22.10 2.18
N GLN A 187 -2.60 21.53 2.12
CA GLN A 187 -1.44 22.20 1.53
C GLN A 187 -1.67 22.57 0.05
N HIS A 188 -2.34 21.69 -0.71
CA HIS A 188 -2.69 21.99 -2.09
C HIS A 188 -3.74 23.10 -2.20
N CYS A 189 -4.78 23.10 -1.37
CA CYS A 189 -5.76 24.19 -1.32
C CYS A 189 -5.11 25.53 -0.95
N GLU A 190 -4.28 25.56 0.09
CA GLU A 190 -3.56 26.76 0.54
C GLU A 190 -2.56 27.26 -0.51
N ALA A 191 -1.88 26.34 -1.22
CA ALA A 191 -0.98 26.69 -2.31
C ALA A 191 -1.72 27.24 -3.55
N GLU A 192 -2.93 26.74 -3.83
CA GLU A 192 -3.80 27.28 -4.89
C GLU A 192 -4.34 28.66 -4.52
N GLU A 193 -4.79 28.86 -3.27
CA GLU A 193 -5.22 30.17 -2.76
C GLU A 193 -4.09 31.20 -2.76
N THR A 194 -2.87 30.81 -2.36
CA THR A 194 -1.71 31.70 -2.38
C THR A 194 -1.29 32.08 -3.81
N LYS A 195 -1.50 31.21 -4.81
CA LYS A 195 -1.31 31.55 -6.23
C LYS A 195 -2.33 32.59 -6.71
N LEU A 196 -3.58 32.53 -6.24
CA LEU A 196 -4.64 33.50 -6.56
C LEU A 196 -4.35 34.89 -5.95
N VAL A 197 -3.71 34.96 -4.78
CA VAL A 197 -3.37 36.22 -4.09
C VAL A 197 -2.15 36.93 -4.71
N ASN A 198 -1.34 36.24 -5.51
CA ASN A 198 -0.14 36.81 -6.17
C ASN A 198 -0.40 37.56 -7.49
N HIS A 199 -1.66 37.78 -7.87
CA HIS A 199 -1.96 38.80 -8.87
C HIS A 199 -1.93 40.18 -8.21
N VAL A 200 -0.79 40.86 -8.34
CA VAL A 200 -0.61 42.27 -7.96
C VAL A 200 -1.77 43.08 -8.56
N ALA A 201 -2.66 43.58 -7.71
CA ALA A 201 -3.54 44.68 -8.07
C ALA A 201 -2.76 45.98 -7.86
N VAL A 202 -2.19 46.53 -8.94
CA VAL A 202 -1.80 47.95 -8.97
C VAL A 202 -3.05 48.76 -9.27
N ILE A 203 -3.52 49.52 -8.29
CA ILE A 203 -4.42 50.66 -8.52
C ILE A 203 -3.73 51.85 -7.86
N VAL A 204 -3.52 52.92 -8.63
CA VAL A 204 -2.90 54.19 -8.20
C VAL A 204 -3.77 54.88 -7.16
#